data_AF-A0A0K8UQS2-F1
#
_entry.id   AF-A0A0K8UQS2-F1
#
_cell.length_a   1.000
_cell.length_b   1.000
_cell.length_c   1.000
_cell.angle_alpha   90.00
_cell.angle_beta   90.00
_cell.angle_gamma   90.00
#
_symmetry.space_group_name_H-M   'P 1'
#
loop_
_entity.id
_entity.type
_entity.pdbx_description
1 polymer ?
#
loop_
_entity_poly.entity_id
_entity_poly.type
_entity_poly.pdbx_seq_one_letter_code
_entity_poly.pdbx_strand_id
1 'polypeptide(L)'
;MPKRLTDEELSELKVWLTDQQINPNKMHREFSDAVPVANLLKRLYPKLIDLHNYPSRNNTQLKLNNWETLNFKALGKIGLQQTKSMLQKLAAGTPGAIESLLYDIKMQ
;
A
#
# COMPACT_ATOMS: atom_id res chain seq x y z
N MET A 1 -0.60 14.09 6.92
CA MET A 1 0.06 13.12 7.84
C MET A 1 -0.68 11.80 7.68
N PRO A 2 -0.03 10.63 7.79
CA PRO A 2 -0.75 9.35 7.76
C PRO A 2 -1.77 9.30 8.92
N LYS A 3 -2.92 8.66 8.70
CA LYS A 3 -3.91 8.43 9.77
C LYS A 3 -3.24 7.60 10.85
N ARG A 4 -3.35 8.04 12.11
CA ARG A 4 -2.92 7.22 13.24
C ARG A 4 -4.04 6.25 13.57
N LEU A 5 -3.77 4.96 13.42
CA LEU A 5 -4.72 3.90 13.78
C LEU A 5 -4.74 3.69 15.30
N THR A 6 -5.89 3.33 15.85
CA THR A 6 -5.98 2.85 17.24
C THR A 6 -5.38 1.44 17.38
N ASP A 7 -5.16 0.99 18.61
CA ASP A 7 -4.64 -0.37 18.84
C ASP A 7 -5.64 -1.44 18.37
N GLU A 8 -6.94 -1.17 18.48
CA GLU A 8 -8.01 -2.02 17.95
C GLU A 8 -7.97 -2.06 16.42
N GLU A 9 -7.92 -0.91 15.75
CA GLU A 9 -7.83 -0.83 14.28
C GLU A 9 -6.57 -1.54 13.75
N LEU A 10 -5.44 -1.41 14.46
CA LEU A 10 -4.20 -2.14 14.15
C LEU A 10 -4.34 -3.64 14.34
N SER A 11 -5.04 -4.08 15.39
CA SER A 11 -5.30 -5.51 15.63
C SER A 11 -6.15 -6.10 14.50
N GLU A 12 -7.24 -5.43 14.13
CA GLU A 12 -8.09 -5.85 13.02
C GLU A 12 -7.34 -5.89 11.69
N LEU A 13 -6.48 -4.89 11.43
CA LEU A 13 -5.66 -4.86 10.23
C LEU A 13 -4.74 -6.08 10.16
N LYS A 14 -4.10 -6.45 11.27
CA LYS A 14 -3.19 -7.61 11.33
C LYS A 14 -3.91 -8.93 11.07
N VAL A 15 -5.12 -9.09 11.60
CA VAL A 15 -5.97 -10.27 11.33
C VAL A 15 -6.29 -10.33 9.84
N TRP A 16 -6.79 -9.24 9.27
CA TRP A 16 -7.12 -9.18 7.84
C TRP A 16 -5.90 -9.43 6.93
N LEU A 17 -4.72 -8.90 7.27
CA LEU A 17 -3.49 -9.17 6.51
C LEU A 17 -3.12 -10.65 6.54
N THR A 18 -3.33 -11.32 7.68
CA THR A 18 -3.09 -12.77 7.81
C THR A 18 -4.02 -13.56 6.89
N ASP A 19 -5.30 -13.18 6.79
CA ASP A 19 -6.25 -13.79 5.86
C ASP A 19 -5.84 -13.60 4.39
N GLN A 20 -5.18 -12.48 4.09
CA GLN A 20 -4.59 -12.19 2.78
C GLN A 20 -3.22 -12.85 2.56
N GLN A 21 -2.79 -13.75 3.46
CA GLN A 21 -1.49 -14.43 3.46
C GLN A 21 -0.28 -13.48 3.50
N ILE A 22 -0.44 -12.31 4.14
CA ILE A 22 0.61 -11.31 4.33
C ILE A 22 1.11 -11.37 5.77
N ASN A 23 2.44 -11.38 5.96
CA ASN A 23 3.03 -11.33 7.28
C ASN A 23 3.06 -9.88 7.82
N PRO A 24 2.25 -9.53 8.84
CA PRO A 24 2.16 -8.17 9.35
C PRO A 24 3.49 -7.66 9.96
N ASN A 25 4.36 -8.56 10.44
CA ASN A 25 5.63 -8.17 11.07
C ASN A 25 6.68 -7.66 10.08
N LYS A 26 6.49 -7.90 8.77
CA LYS A 26 7.43 -7.48 7.72
C LYS A 26 6.84 -6.41 6.79
N MET A 27 5.64 -5.92 7.08
CA MET A 27 4.87 -5.08 6.17
C MET A 27 5.59 -3.80 5.74
N HIS A 28 6.22 -3.05 6.66
CA HIS A 28 6.78 -1.74 6.31
C HIS A 28 7.88 -1.81 5.24
N ARG A 29 8.79 -2.79 5.38
CA ARG A 29 9.90 -2.97 4.44
C ARG A 29 9.40 -3.53 3.12
N GLU A 30 8.57 -4.57 3.18
CA GLU A 30 8.09 -5.27 1.98
C GLU A 30 7.15 -4.39 1.15
N PHE A 31 6.24 -3.65 1.81
CA PHE A 31 5.23 -2.85 1.14
C PHE A 31 5.75 -1.51 0.62
N SER A 32 6.95 -1.08 1.04
CA SER A 32 7.55 0.17 0.58
C SER A 32 7.73 0.25 -0.94
N ASP A 33 7.79 -0.87 -1.64
CA ASP A 33 7.96 -0.95 -3.10
C ASP A 33 6.64 -0.88 -3.90
N ALA A 34 5.50 -0.71 -3.24
CA ALA A 34 4.15 -0.75 -3.82
C ALA A 34 3.75 -2.08 -4.49
N VAL A 35 4.69 -2.95 -4.88
CA VAL A 35 4.44 -4.24 -5.55
C VAL A 35 3.54 -5.16 -4.72
N PRO A 36 3.72 -5.33 -3.40
CA PRO A 36 2.79 -6.13 -2.60
C PRO A 36 1.38 -5.54 -2.57
N VAL A 37 1.26 -4.20 -2.54
CA VAL A 37 -0.03 -3.51 -2.60
C VAL A 37 -0.67 -3.66 -3.98
N ALA A 38 0.11 -3.57 -5.06
CA ALA A 38 -0.38 -3.83 -6.41
C ALA A 38 -0.89 -5.28 -6.55
N ASN A 39 -0.19 -6.26 -5.99
CA ASN A 39 -0.66 -7.65 -5.97
C ASN A 39 -1.95 -7.84 -5.17
N LEU A 40 -2.07 -7.19 -4.01
CA LEU A 40 -3.29 -7.17 -3.21
C LEU A 40 -4.46 -6.56 -4.00
N LEU A 41 -4.25 -5.38 -4.57
CA LEU A 41 -5.25 -4.69 -5.40
C LEU A 41 -5.56 -5.46 -6.70
N LYS A 42 -4.65 -6.29 -7.22
CA LYS A 42 -4.93 -7.16 -8.38
C LYS A 42 -5.94 -8.24 -8.02
N ARG A 43 -5.91 -8.76 -6.78
CA ARG A 43 -6.91 -9.73 -6.31
C ARG A 43 -8.27 -9.08 -6.11
N LEU A 44 -8.29 -7.88 -5.52
CA LEU A 44 -9.53 -7.13 -5.24
C LEU A 44 -10.14 -6.50 -6.50
N TYR A 45 -9.31 -5.94 -7.37
CA TYR A 45 -9.70 -5.22 -8.59
C TYR A 45 -8.90 -5.68 -9.82
N PRO A 46 -9.12 -6.91 -10.33
CA PRO A 46 -8.30 -7.52 -11.38
C PRO A 46 -8.18 -6.70 -12.67
N LYS A 47 -9.21 -5.90 -13.00
CA LYS A 47 -9.24 -5.07 -14.22
C LYS A 47 -8.51 -3.73 -14.08
N LEU A 48 -8.26 -3.27 -12.84
CA LEU A 48 -7.60 -1.99 -12.59
C LEU A 48 -6.08 -2.10 -12.50
N ILE A 49 -5.57 -3.29 -12.15
CA ILE A 49 -4.15 -3.52 -11.97
C ILE A 49 -3.58 -4.33 -13.12
N ASP A 50 -2.48 -3.84 -13.66
CA ASP A 50 -1.60 -4.62 -14.51
C ASP A 50 -0.18 -4.62 -13.93
N LEU A 51 0.26 -5.81 -13.50
CA LEU A 51 1.46 -6.02 -12.69
C LEU A 51 2.75 -5.68 -13.45
N HIS A 52 2.73 -5.66 -14.80
CA HIS A 52 3.91 -5.25 -15.58
C HIS A 52 4.33 -3.80 -15.31
N ASN A 53 3.42 -2.96 -14.80
CA ASN A 53 3.71 -1.56 -14.47
C ASN A 53 4.52 -1.41 -13.16
N TYR A 54 4.66 -2.47 -12.36
CA TYR A 54 5.23 -2.41 -11.02
C TYR A 54 6.38 -3.42 -10.86
N PRO A 55 7.51 -3.22 -11.56
CA PRO A 55 8.70 -4.03 -11.34
C PRO A 55 9.25 -3.80 -9.94
N SER A 56 9.84 -4.84 -9.32
CA SER A 56 10.43 -4.70 -7.98
C SER A 56 11.62 -3.74 -7.96
N ARG A 57 11.67 -2.85 -6.97
CA ARG A 57 12.70 -1.81 -6.81
C ARG A 57 13.25 -1.77 -5.38
N ASN A 58 14.56 -1.57 -5.29
CA ASN A 58 15.25 -1.39 -4.01
C ASN A 58 15.60 0.08 -3.72
N ASN A 59 15.70 0.92 -4.75
CA ASN A 59 15.96 2.36 -4.62
C ASN A 59 14.66 3.12 -4.30
N THR A 60 14.66 3.93 -3.23
CA THR A 60 13.53 4.76 -2.80
C THR A 60 12.94 5.61 -3.91
N GLN A 61 13.76 6.19 -4.80
CA GLN A 61 13.24 7.00 -5.91
C GLN A 61 12.45 6.15 -6.92
N LEU A 62 12.90 4.93 -7.20
CA LEU A 62 12.18 4.01 -8.09
C LEU A 62 10.93 3.43 -7.44
N LYS A 63 10.97 3.20 -6.11
CA LYS A 63 9.77 2.85 -5.33
C LYS A 63 8.73 3.96 -5.38
N LEU A 64 9.17 5.22 -5.28
CA LEU A 64 8.27 6.37 -5.42
C LEU A 64 7.59 6.38 -6.79
N ASN A 65 8.31 6.07 -7.88
CA ASN A 65 7.70 5.95 -9.21
C ASN A 65 6.64 4.84 -9.26
N ASN A 66 6.88 3.69 -8.61
CA ASN A 66 5.87 2.62 -8.49
C ASN A 66 4.62 3.14 -7.74
N TRP A 67 4.82 3.88 -6.64
CA TRP A 67 3.74 4.48 -5.86
C TRP A 67 2.95 5.54 -6.64
N GLU A 68 3.62 6.43 -7.38
CA GLU A 68 2.97 7.44 -8.23
C GLU A 68 2.14 6.78 -9.34
N THR A 69 2.69 5.72 -9.95
CA THR A 69 1.99 4.93 -10.96
C THR A 69 0.75 4.25 -10.38
N LEU A 70 0.88 3.63 -9.21
CA LEU A 70 -0.22 2.93 -8.54
C LEU A 70 -1.31 3.92 -8.11
N ASN A 71 -0.90 5.10 -7.64
CA ASN A 71 -1.80 6.17 -7.25
C ASN A 71 -2.66 6.67 -8.41
N PHE A 72 -2.03 6.94 -9.55
CA PHE A 72 -2.70 7.44 -10.75
C PHE A 72 -3.58 6.37 -11.42
N LYS A 73 -3.06 5.14 -11.57
CA LYS A 73 -3.76 4.08 -12.33
C LYS A 73 -4.84 3.37 -11.53
N ALA A 74 -4.71 3.29 -10.20
CA ALA A 74 -5.56 2.46 -9.35
C ALA A 74 -6.14 3.19 -8.14
N LEU A 75 -5.31 3.71 -7.21
CA LEU A 75 -5.83 4.26 -5.95
C LEU A 75 -6.81 5.42 -6.20
N GLY A 76 -6.52 6.32 -7.14
CA GLY A 76 -7.43 7.39 -7.50
C GLY A 76 -8.78 6.92 -8.07
N LYS A 77 -8.82 5.75 -8.72
CA LYS A 77 -10.06 5.18 -9.27
C LYS A 77 -10.96 4.55 -8.22
N ILE A 78 -10.39 4.19 -7.07
CA ILE A 78 -11.13 3.63 -5.92
C ILE A 78 -11.28 4.66 -4.79
N GLY A 79 -11.08 5.95 -5.07
CA GLY A 79 -11.26 7.02 -4.08
C GLY A 79 -10.16 7.13 -3.01
N LEU A 80 -9.04 6.42 -3.16
CA LEU A 80 -7.92 6.39 -2.22
C LEU A 80 -6.70 7.19 -2.71
N GLN A 81 -6.91 8.25 -3.48
CA GLN A 81 -5.82 9.07 -4.01
C GLN A 81 -4.95 9.65 -2.89
N GLN A 82 -3.64 9.45 -3.02
CA GLN A 82 -2.64 9.90 -2.05
C GLN A 82 -1.94 11.19 -2.53
N THR A 83 -1.55 12.02 -1.57
CA THR A 83 -0.74 13.22 -1.84
C THR A 83 0.73 12.85 -2.08
N LYS A 84 1.48 13.70 -2.79
CA LYS A 84 2.91 13.48 -3.04
C LYS A 84 3.73 13.24 -1.76
N SER A 85 3.44 13.99 -0.70
CA SER A 85 4.10 13.80 0.61
C SER A 85 3.80 12.42 1.21
N MET A 86 2.58 11.91 1.03
CA MET A 86 2.22 10.57 1.50
C MET A 86 2.90 9.48 0.65
N LEU A 87 2.97 9.64 -0.67
CA LEU A 87 3.70 8.72 -1.55
C LEU A 87 5.19 8.62 -1.18
N GLN A 88 5.83 9.73 -0.80
CA GLN A 88 7.21 9.73 -0.31
C GLN A 88 7.35 8.93 0.99
N LYS A 89 6.40 9.05 1.93
CA LYS A 89 6.39 8.27 3.18
C LYS A 89 6.18 6.78 2.94
N LEU A 90 5.30 6.44 2.00
CA LEU A 90 5.06 5.06 1.57
C LEU A 90 6.33 4.47 0.94
N ALA A 91 6.98 5.18 0.01
CA ALA A 91 8.22 4.77 -0.62
C ALA A 91 9.39 4.61 0.36
N ALA A 92 9.42 5.44 1.41
CA ALA A 92 10.39 5.35 2.50
C ALA A 92 10.09 4.23 3.52
N GLY A 93 8.93 3.57 3.43
CA GLY A 93 8.49 2.59 4.42
C GLY A 93 8.27 3.20 5.81
N THR A 94 7.83 4.46 5.87
CA THR A 94 7.61 5.18 7.13
C THR A 94 6.53 4.45 7.95
N PRO A 95 6.79 4.13 9.24
CA PRO A 95 5.78 3.53 10.11
C PRO A 95 4.49 4.36 10.16
N GLY A 96 3.35 3.69 10.20
CA GLY A 96 2.01 4.29 10.14
C GLY A 96 1.53 4.65 8.73
N ALA A 97 2.43 4.91 7.76
CA ALA A 97 1.99 5.29 6.42
C ALA A 97 1.41 4.10 5.64
N ILE A 98 2.09 2.95 5.71
CA ILE A 98 1.65 1.72 5.05
C ILE A 98 0.37 1.21 5.72
N GLU A 99 0.31 1.22 7.06
CA GLU A 99 -0.84 0.75 7.82
C GLU A 99 -2.08 1.59 7.54
N SER A 100 -1.94 2.92 7.53
CA SER A 100 -3.04 3.83 7.18
C SER A 100 -3.64 3.46 5.81
N LEU A 101 -2.80 3.28 4.78
CA LEU A 101 -3.29 2.94 3.45
C LEU A 101 -3.90 1.53 3.39
N LEU A 102 -3.29 0.53 4.03
CA LEU A 102 -3.83 -0.83 4.05
C LEU A 102 -5.15 -0.91 4.80
N TYR A 103 -5.32 -0.12 5.84
CA TYR A 103 -6.60 0.01 6.54
C TYR A 103 -7.65 0.64 5.65
N ASP A 104 -7.32 1.72 4.92
CA ASP A 104 -8.25 2.33 3.97
C ASP A 104 -8.66 1.36 2.84
N ILE A 105 -7.74 0.47 2.41
CA ILE A 105 -8.03 -0.61 1.44
C ILE A 105 -8.94 -1.69 2.06
N LYS A 106 -8.71 -2.09 3.33
CA LYS A 106 -9.57 -3.04 4.06
C LYS A 106 -11.01 -2.54 4.16
N MET A 107 -11.20 -1.23 4.26
CA MET A 107 -12.52 -0.60 4.44
C MET A 107 -13.29 -0.37 3.13
N GLN A 108 -12.72 -0.70 1.97
CA GLN A 108 -13.42 -0.70 0.68
C GLN A 108 -14.34 -1.92 0.56
#